data_AF-A0A4Q1W205-F1
#
_entry.id   AF-A0A4Q1W205-F1
#
_cell.length_a   1.000
_cell.length_b   1.000
_cell.length_c   1.000
_cell.angle_alpha   90.00
_cell.angle_beta   90.00
_cell.angle_gamma   90.00
#
_symmetry.space_group_name_H-M   'P 1'
#
loop_
_entity.id
_entity.type
_entity.pdbx_description
1 polymer ?
#
loop_
_entity_poly.entity_id
_entity_poly.type
_entity_poly.pdbx_seq_one_letter_code
_entity_poly.pdbx_strand_id
1 'polypeptide(L)'
;MPFPLTFIPAQGWHHVPRSFGAPRSKGKRKHAGCDLYAPVGTPVHAVADGKITIHRPFYLGTFATVIDHGDFVVRYGEVQKALAGGLKVGDEVAAGQVIGSVGKLSGLNISMIHFEMFSGTVNGELTTTKSPFFRRADLMDPTAQLDAWAQQPLPT
;
A
#
# COMPACT_ATOMS: atom_id res chain seq x y z
N MET A 1 12.86 7.86 -4.12
CA MET A 1 11.46 7.38 -4.15
C MET A 1 10.63 8.31 -3.29
N PRO A 2 9.58 8.96 -3.83
CA PRO A 2 8.68 9.80 -3.04
C PRO A 2 7.89 8.99 -2.02
N PHE A 3 7.44 9.68 -0.97
CA PHE A 3 6.46 9.15 -0.03
C PHE A 3 5.10 8.93 -0.74
N PRO A 4 4.32 7.89 -0.43
CA PRO A 4 3.08 7.58 -1.16
C PRO A 4 1.91 8.55 -0.92
N LEU A 5 2.04 9.51 0.01
CA LEU A 5 1.02 10.52 0.35
C LEU A 5 1.61 11.94 0.27
N THR A 6 0.73 12.95 0.19
CA THR A 6 1.13 14.38 0.17
C THR A 6 1.49 14.95 1.54
N PHE A 7 1.40 14.15 2.61
CA PHE A 7 1.74 14.53 3.98
C PHE A 7 2.21 13.31 4.77
N ILE A 8 2.92 13.54 5.88
CA ILE A 8 3.28 12.47 6.83
C ILE A 8 2.15 12.30 7.84
N PRO A 9 1.55 11.08 7.96
CA PRO A 9 0.51 10.82 8.95
C PRO A 9 0.94 11.19 10.37
N ALA A 10 0.08 11.92 11.09
CA ALA A 10 0.36 12.31 12.48
C ALA A 10 0.55 11.08 13.39
N GLN A 11 -0.16 9.99 13.12
CA GLN A 11 0.12 8.69 13.73
C GLN A 11 0.99 7.86 12.78
N GLY A 12 2.28 7.74 13.12
CA GLY A 12 3.24 6.96 12.35
C GLY A 12 2.98 5.45 12.36
N TRP A 13 3.68 4.75 11.47
CA TRP A 13 3.54 3.32 11.21
C TRP A 13 4.40 2.43 12.13
N HIS A 14 5.18 2.98 13.07
CA HIS A 14 6.08 2.19 13.92
C HIS A 14 5.40 1.40 15.04
N HIS A 15 4.15 1.75 15.35
CA HIS A 15 3.45 1.20 16.50
C HIS A 15 2.14 0.51 16.13
N VAL A 16 1.75 -0.45 16.97
CA VAL A 16 0.44 -1.10 16.87
C VAL A 16 -0.67 -0.04 16.94
N PRO A 17 -1.77 -0.23 16.18
CA PRO A 17 -2.04 -1.36 15.30
C PRO A 17 -1.43 -1.26 13.89
N ARG A 18 -0.79 -0.13 13.55
CA ARG A 18 -0.40 0.22 12.18
C ARG A 18 0.85 -0.49 11.67
N SER A 19 1.72 -0.91 12.58
CA SER A 19 3.04 -1.43 12.22
C SER A 19 3.03 -2.77 11.52
N PHE A 20 4.06 -2.99 10.72
CA PHE A 20 4.38 -4.32 10.22
C PHE A 20 4.54 -5.29 11.39
N GLY A 21 4.10 -6.54 11.20
CA GLY A 21 4.19 -7.57 12.24
C GLY A 21 3.18 -7.44 13.38
N ALA A 22 2.40 -6.35 13.46
CA ALA A 22 1.41 -6.15 14.51
C ALA A 22 0.44 -7.34 14.60
N PRO A 23 0.06 -7.78 15.81
CA PRO A 23 -0.86 -8.89 15.98
C PRO A 23 -2.25 -8.52 15.45
N ARG A 24 -2.84 -9.40 14.64
CA ARG A 24 -4.20 -9.26 14.10
C ARG A 24 -5.01 -10.51 14.42
N SER A 25 -6.33 -10.39 14.35
CA SER A 25 -7.26 -11.50 14.58
C SER A 25 -6.99 -12.24 15.90
N LYS A 26 -6.81 -11.50 17.00
CA LYS A 26 -6.44 -12.04 18.32
C LYS A 26 -5.14 -12.85 18.31
N GLY A 27 -4.14 -12.41 17.53
CA GLY A 27 -2.82 -13.05 17.44
C GLY A 27 -2.72 -14.19 16.42
N LYS A 28 -3.81 -14.55 15.72
CA LYS A 28 -3.81 -15.63 14.72
C LYS A 28 -3.03 -15.30 13.45
N ARG A 29 -2.80 -14.02 13.18
CA ARG A 29 -2.00 -13.57 12.04
C ARG A 29 -1.23 -12.30 12.38
N LYS A 30 -0.22 -11.99 11.58
CA LYS A 30 0.52 -10.74 11.64
C LYS A 30 0.09 -9.78 10.54
N HIS A 31 0.28 -8.49 10.79
CA HIS A 31 0.05 -7.42 9.85
C HIS A 31 1.14 -7.41 8.77
N ALA A 32 0.75 -7.50 7.49
CA ALA A 32 1.67 -7.73 6.38
C ALA A 32 2.22 -6.45 5.74
N GLY A 33 2.01 -5.30 6.36
CA GLY A 33 2.38 -4.01 5.82
C GLY A 33 2.35 -2.95 6.90
N CYS A 34 2.42 -1.70 6.48
CA CYS A 34 2.24 -0.53 7.33
C CYS A 34 0.94 0.19 6.95
N ASP A 35 0.15 0.59 7.95
CA ASP A 35 -1.05 1.40 7.71
C ASP A 35 -0.69 2.88 7.78
N LEU A 36 -0.86 3.60 6.66
CA LEU A 36 -0.64 5.04 6.55
C LEU A 36 -1.99 5.76 6.69
N TYR A 37 -2.27 6.31 7.87
CA TYR A 37 -3.55 6.95 8.16
C TYR A 37 -3.70 8.24 7.37
N ALA A 38 -4.80 8.33 6.62
CA ALA A 38 -5.08 9.46 5.76
C ALA A 38 -6.60 9.58 5.50
N PRO A 39 -7.16 10.79 5.37
CA PRO A 39 -8.57 10.97 5.04
C PRO A 39 -8.95 10.32 3.72
N VAL A 40 -10.20 9.86 3.61
CA VAL A 40 -10.80 9.42 2.34
C VAL A 40 -10.62 10.50 1.27
N GLY A 41 -10.21 10.11 0.07
CA GLY A 41 -9.95 11.01 -1.05
C GLY A 41 -8.54 11.59 -1.12
N THR A 42 -7.70 11.37 -0.09
CA THR A 42 -6.28 11.77 -0.15
C THR A 42 -5.59 11.13 -1.37
N PRO A 43 -4.88 11.88 -2.22
CA PRO A 43 -4.14 11.33 -3.34
C PRO A 43 -3.07 10.33 -2.91
N VAL A 44 -2.97 9.23 -3.65
CA VAL A 44 -1.96 8.17 -3.45
C VAL A 44 -1.03 8.17 -4.64
N HIS A 45 0.27 8.15 -4.39
CA HIS A 45 1.31 8.25 -5.41
C HIS A 45 2.11 6.96 -5.54
N ALA A 46 2.54 6.66 -6.77
CA ALA A 46 3.52 5.60 -7.00
C ALA A 46 4.87 5.99 -6.38
N VAL A 47 5.47 5.09 -5.59
CA VAL A 47 6.76 5.37 -4.93
C VAL A 47 7.95 5.27 -5.89
N ALA A 48 7.78 4.66 -7.06
CA ALA A 48 8.78 4.54 -8.11
C ALA A 48 8.09 4.37 -9.47
N ASP A 49 8.87 4.47 -10.55
CA ASP A 49 8.42 4.10 -11.90
C ASP A 49 8.01 2.63 -11.91
N GLY A 50 7.01 2.27 -12.71
CA GLY A 50 6.58 0.88 -12.78
C GLY A 50 5.34 0.66 -13.61
N LYS A 51 4.78 -0.54 -13.50
CA LYS A 51 3.59 -0.95 -14.25
C LYS A 51 2.50 -1.41 -13.31
N ILE A 52 1.27 -0.93 -13.52
CA ILE A 52 0.10 -1.39 -12.78
C ILE A 52 -0.21 -2.82 -13.21
N THR A 53 -0.11 -3.78 -12.30
CA THR A 53 -0.30 -5.20 -12.60
C THR A 53 -1.62 -5.76 -12.08
N ILE A 54 -2.16 -5.19 -11.00
CA ILE A 54 -3.42 -5.62 -10.40
C ILE A 54 -4.19 -4.39 -9.92
N HIS A 55 -5.49 -4.36 -10.19
CA HIS A 55 -6.44 -3.45 -9.53
C HIS A 55 -7.77 -4.17 -9.35
N ARG A 56 -8.15 -4.48 -8.10
CA ARG A 56 -9.34 -5.30 -7.80
C ARG A 56 -9.89 -5.05 -6.39
N PRO A 57 -11.13 -5.50 -6.08
CA PRO A 57 -11.68 -5.41 -4.72
C PRO A 57 -10.75 -6.04 -3.67
N PHE A 58 -10.69 -5.43 -2.50
CA PHE A 58 -9.75 -5.83 -1.44
C PHE A 58 -10.42 -5.98 -0.08
N TYR A 59 -10.61 -4.89 0.68
CA TYR A 59 -11.04 -4.97 2.07
C TYR A 59 -12.14 -3.96 2.39
N LEU A 60 -13.22 -4.42 3.04
CA LEU A 60 -14.35 -3.59 3.48
C LEU A 60 -14.87 -2.59 2.42
N GLY A 61 -15.01 -3.05 1.17
CA GLY A 61 -15.56 -2.25 0.07
C GLY A 61 -14.54 -1.38 -0.68
N THR A 62 -13.26 -1.44 -0.31
CA THR A 62 -12.16 -0.76 -1.02
C THR A 62 -11.50 -1.67 -2.06
N PHE A 63 -10.53 -1.11 -2.79
CA PHE A 63 -9.72 -1.79 -3.80
C PHE A 63 -8.26 -1.82 -3.37
N ALA A 64 -7.46 -2.67 -4.02
CA ALA A 64 -6.01 -2.64 -3.94
C ALA A 64 -5.42 -2.50 -5.34
N THR A 65 -4.45 -1.60 -5.46
CA THR A 65 -3.63 -1.42 -6.66
C THR A 65 -2.24 -1.99 -6.40
N VAL A 66 -1.73 -2.80 -7.33
CA VAL A 66 -0.38 -3.36 -7.26
C VAL A 66 0.44 -2.82 -8.41
N ILE A 67 1.64 -2.36 -8.10
CA ILE A 67 2.59 -1.85 -9.08
C ILE A 67 3.87 -2.66 -8.96
N ASP A 68 4.30 -3.18 -10.10
CA ASP A 68 5.59 -3.83 -10.25
C ASP A 68 6.62 -2.79 -10.68
N HIS A 69 7.66 -2.60 -9.87
CA HIS A 69 8.74 -1.64 -10.10
C HIS A 69 10.00 -2.30 -10.66
N GLY A 70 9.95 -3.60 -10.97
CA GLY A 70 11.03 -4.37 -11.60
C GLY A 70 11.92 -5.13 -10.62
N ASP A 71 12.31 -4.51 -9.50
CA ASP A 71 13.11 -5.11 -8.43
C ASP A 71 12.35 -5.25 -7.11
N PHE A 72 11.21 -4.57 -6.98
CA PHE A 72 10.24 -4.77 -5.91
C PHE A 72 8.81 -4.52 -6.40
N VAL A 73 7.85 -5.01 -5.63
CA VAL A 73 6.41 -4.81 -5.85
C VAL A 73 5.83 -4.07 -4.67
N VAL A 74 4.95 -3.11 -4.95
CA VAL A 74 4.15 -2.43 -3.92
C VAL A 74 2.68 -2.74 -4.12
N ARG A 75 1.99 -3.11 -3.04
CA ARG A 75 0.53 -3.09 -2.98
C ARG A 75 0.07 -1.89 -2.16
N TYR A 76 -0.70 -1.04 -2.81
CA TYR A 76 -1.45 0.05 -2.21
C TYR A 76 -2.87 -0.44 -1.93
N GLY A 77 -3.12 -0.89 -0.72
CA GLY A 77 -4.43 -1.31 -0.24
C GLY A 77 -5.32 -0.12 0.10
N GLU A 78 -6.62 -0.39 0.23
CA GLU A 78 -7.62 0.55 0.74
C GLU A 78 -7.79 1.80 -0.13
N VAL A 79 -7.50 1.67 -1.42
CA VAL A 79 -7.77 2.73 -2.40
C VAL A 79 -9.23 2.72 -2.84
N GLN A 80 -9.68 3.82 -3.43
CA GLN A 80 -10.96 3.88 -4.13
C GLN A 80 -10.99 2.93 -5.34
N LYS A 81 -12.22 2.61 -5.79
CA LYS A 81 -12.45 1.79 -6.99
C LYS A 81 -11.92 2.44 -8.28
N ALA A 82 -11.88 3.76 -8.35
CA ALA A 82 -11.38 4.46 -9.51
C ALA A 82 -9.88 4.73 -9.35
N LEU A 83 -9.09 4.34 -10.35
CA LEU A 83 -7.73 4.83 -10.51
C LEU A 83 -7.75 6.26 -11.05
N ALA A 84 -6.70 7.02 -10.79
CA ALA A 84 -6.58 8.40 -11.23
C ALA A 84 -6.38 8.50 -12.75
N GLY A 85 -6.86 9.58 -13.37
CA GLY A 85 -6.53 9.93 -14.75
C GLY A 85 -6.92 8.90 -15.83
N GLY A 86 -7.84 7.97 -15.55
CA GLY A 86 -8.20 6.90 -16.49
C GLY A 86 -7.17 5.76 -16.58
N LEU A 87 -6.20 5.71 -15.65
CA LEU A 87 -5.26 4.61 -15.52
C LEU A 87 -5.99 3.27 -15.37
N LYS A 88 -5.35 2.21 -15.87
CA LYS A 88 -5.83 0.83 -15.77
C LYS A 88 -4.66 -0.14 -15.63
N VAL A 89 -4.98 -1.39 -15.30
CA VAL A 89 -4.00 -2.48 -15.32
C VAL A 89 -3.34 -2.56 -16.71
N GLY A 90 -2.01 -2.64 -16.71
CA GLY A 90 -1.19 -2.64 -17.91
C GLY A 90 -0.51 -1.30 -18.20
N ASP A 91 -1.00 -0.19 -17.63
CA ASP A 91 -0.39 1.13 -17.84
C ASP A 91 0.90 1.28 -17.03
N GLU A 92 1.84 2.03 -17.59
CA GLU A 92 3.05 2.50 -16.91
C GLU A 92 2.74 3.74 -16.07
N VAL A 93 3.46 3.89 -14.96
CA VAL A 93 3.40 5.05 -14.08
C VAL A 93 4.79 5.54 -13.75
N ALA A 94 4.93 6.85 -13.53
CA ALA A 94 6.15 7.46 -13.05
C ALA A 94 6.15 7.58 -11.51
N ALA A 95 7.34 7.64 -10.92
CA ALA A 95 7.54 7.96 -9.51
C ALA A 95 6.87 9.31 -9.19
N GLY A 96 6.02 9.33 -8.15
CA GLY A 96 5.28 10.52 -7.74
C GLY A 96 4.02 10.78 -8.57
N GLN A 97 3.68 9.93 -9.54
CA GLN A 97 2.40 10.03 -10.25
C GLN A 97 1.25 9.61 -9.33
N VAL A 98 0.16 10.39 -9.33
CA VAL A 98 -1.09 10.01 -8.67
C VAL A 98 -1.67 8.77 -9.35
N ILE A 99 -1.86 7.69 -8.59
CA ILE A 99 -2.41 6.42 -9.07
C ILE A 99 -3.88 6.23 -8.65
N GLY A 100 -4.32 6.94 -7.61
CA GLY A 100 -5.66 6.83 -7.07
C GLY A 100 -5.79 7.66 -5.80
N SER A 101 -6.76 7.33 -4.97
CA SER A 101 -7.02 8.03 -3.71
C SER A 101 -7.45 7.07 -2.62
N VAL A 102 -7.30 7.49 -1.36
CA VAL A 102 -7.71 6.71 -0.19
C VAL A 102 -9.22 6.43 -0.23
N GLY A 103 -9.56 5.16 -0.07
CA GLY A 103 -10.93 4.66 -0.02
C GLY A 103 -11.55 4.69 1.36
N LYS A 104 -12.89 4.62 1.39
CA LYS A 104 -13.66 4.49 2.64
C LYS A 104 -13.77 3.02 3.03
N LEU A 105 -13.31 2.68 4.23
CA LEU A 105 -13.54 1.37 4.83
C LEU A 105 -14.96 1.30 5.38
N SER A 106 -15.76 0.39 4.82
CA SER A 106 -17.15 0.21 5.24
C SER A 106 -17.23 -0.30 6.68
N GLY A 107 -17.97 0.40 7.53
CA GLY A 107 -18.17 0.03 8.93
C GLY A 107 -17.05 0.45 9.88
N LEU A 108 -16.04 1.21 9.42
CA LEU A 108 -14.99 1.78 10.25
C LEU A 108 -15.01 3.31 10.17
N ASN A 109 -14.68 3.98 11.28
CA ASN A 109 -14.52 5.43 11.37
C ASN A 109 -13.07 5.89 11.11
N ILE A 110 -12.27 5.05 10.46
CA ILE A 110 -10.87 5.32 10.10
C ILE A 110 -10.67 5.05 8.61
N SER A 111 -9.66 5.69 8.02
CA SER A 111 -9.22 5.47 6.65
C SER A 111 -7.69 5.50 6.59
N MET A 112 -7.12 4.70 5.70
CA MET A 112 -5.68 4.55 5.54
C MET A 112 -5.35 3.94 4.18
N ILE A 113 -4.07 3.93 3.83
CA ILE A 113 -3.50 2.98 2.88
C ILE A 113 -2.83 1.85 3.64
N HIS A 114 -3.20 0.60 3.35
CA HIS A 114 -2.40 -0.55 3.74
C HIS A 114 -1.27 -0.74 2.74
N PHE A 115 -0.03 -0.47 3.17
CA PHE A 115 1.14 -0.45 2.30
C PHE A 115 1.96 -1.73 2.50
N GLU A 116 1.99 -2.60 1.49
CA GLU A 116 2.79 -3.83 1.48
C GLU A 116 3.93 -3.73 0.45
N MET A 117 5.09 -4.30 0.75
CA MET A 117 6.23 -4.41 -0.16
C MET A 117 6.68 -5.86 -0.32
N PHE A 118 7.14 -6.23 -1.51
CA PHE A 118 7.68 -7.55 -1.82
C PHE A 118 8.94 -7.40 -2.66
N SER A 119 9.95 -8.26 -2.49
CA SER A 119 11.16 -8.23 -3.32
C SER A 119 10.93 -8.94 -4.66
N GLY A 120 11.61 -8.48 -5.71
CA GLY A 120 11.47 -9.01 -7.06
C GLY A 120 10.24 -8.48 -7.77
N THR A 121 9.70 -9.27 -8.71
CA THR A 121 8.57 -8.88 -9.56
C THR A 121 7.26 -9.58 -9.16
N VAL A 122 6.16 -9.19 -9.80
CA VAL A 122 4.89 -9.89 -9.65
C VAL A 122 4.95 -11.25 -10.32
N ASN A 123 5.16 -12.29 -9.51
CA ASN A 123 4.98 -13.68 -9.91
C ASN A 123 3.85 -14.35 -9.11
N GLY A 124 2.65 -14.38 -9.70
CA GLY A 124 1.46 -14.96 -9.08
C GLY A 124 0.83 -14.13 -7.96
N GLU A 125 -0.06 -14.74 -7.18
CA GLU A 125 -0.83 -14.07 -6.12
C GLU A 125 0.08 -13.60 -4.97
N LEU A 126 -0.06 -12.33 -4.54
CA LEU A 126 0.69 -11.84 -3.37
C LEU A 126 0.09 -12.33 -2.05
N THR A 127 -1.21 -12.66 -2.04
CA THR A 127 -1.92 -13.20 -0.87
C THR A 127 -1.91 -14.72 -0.94
N THR A 128 -1.50 -15.38 0.15
CA THR A 128 -1.37 -16.84 0.22
C THR A 128 -2.00 -17.38 1.50
N THR A 129 -2.00 -18.70 1.67
CA THR A 129 -2.42 -19.37 2.92
C THR A 129 -1.30 -19.50 3.95
N LYS A 130 -0.08 -19.03 3.64
CA LYS A 130 1.09 -19.20 4.50
C LYS A 130 1.08 -18.22 5.67
N SER A 131 0.94 -18.75 6.88
CA SER A 131 1.09 -17.99 8.12
C SER A 131 2.55 -17.49 8.29
N PRO A 132 2.79 -16.45 9.11
CA PRO A 132 1.80 -15.68 9.87
C PRO A 132 1.19 -14.51 9.11
N PHE A 133 1.75 -14.13 7.95
CA PHE A 133 1.32 -12.94 7.21
C PHE A 133 0.24 -13.21 6.16
N PHE A 134 0.06 -14.47 5.74
CA PHE A 134 -0.85 -14.84 4.65
C PHE A 134 -0.46 -14.13 3.34
N ARG A 135 0.85 -14.06 3.12
CA ARG A 135 1.51 -13.44 1.98
C ARG A 135 2.57 -14.36 1.41
N ARG A 136 3.05 -14.05 0.22
CA ARG A 136 4.22 -14.73 -0.36
C ARG A 136 5.49 -14.49 0.51
N ALA A 137 6.49 -15.34 0.33
CA ALA A 137 7.63 -15.48 1.25
C ALA A 137 8.69 -14.36 1.13
N ASP A 138 8.69 -13.67 0.00
CA ASP A 138 9.43 -12.45 -0.37
C ASP A 138 8.79 -11.16 0.18
N LEU A 139 7.82 -11.26 1.10
CA LEU A 139 7.25 -10.10 1.80
C LEU A 139 8.35 -9.34 2.56
N MET A 140 8.36 -8.02 2.39
CA MET A 140 9.31 -7.12 3.04
C MET A 140 8.61 -6.30 4.13
N ASP A 141 9.36 -5.94 5.17
CA ASP A 141 8.96 -4.91 6.11
C ASP A 141 9.21 -3.54 5.47
N PRO A 142 8.17 -2.71 5.21
CA PRO A 142 8.33 -1.42 4.54
C PRO A 142 8.79 -0.30 5.48
N THR A 143 8.94 -0.55 6.79
CA THR A 143 9.15 0.49 7.81
C THR A 143 10.34 1.40 7.49
N ALA A 144 11.51 0.82 7.18
CA ALA A 144 12.73 1.60 6.94
C ALA A 144 12.66 2.42 5.64
N GLN A 145 12.01 1.88 4.61
CA GLN A 145 11.78 2.57 3.34
C GLN A 145 10.85 3.77 3.54
N LEU A 146 9.73 3.56 4.24
CA LEU A 146 8.80 4.63 4.58
C LEU A 146 9.47 5.73 5.41
N ASP A 147 10.33 5.36 6.37
CA ASP A 147 11.12 6.32 7.17
C ASP A 147 12.04 7.16 6.29
N ALA A 148 12.77 6.52 5.36
CA ALA A 148 13.67 7.22 4.46
C ALA A 148 12.92 8.15 3.49
N TRP A 149 11.78 7.72 2.95
CA TRP A 149 10.98 8.51 2.01
C TRP A 149 10.26 9.67 2.71
N ALA A 150 9.92 9.53 3.98
CA ALA A 150 9.30 10.59 4.78
C ALA A 150 10.23 11.78 5.06
N GLN A 151 11.55 11.61 4.88
CA GLN A 151 12.53 12.69 5.00
C GLN A 151 12.79 13.42 3.67
N GLN A 152 12.15 12.99 2.57
CA GLN A 152 12.29 13.60 1.26
C GLN A 152 11.19 14.63 1.01
N PRO A 153 11.34 15.54 0.01
CA PRO A 153 10.24 16.35 -0.46
C PRO A 153 9.03 15.50 -0.84
N LEU A 154 7.86 15.89 -0.34
CA LEU A 154 6.62 15.17 -0.58
C LEU A 154 6.10 15.43 -2.00
N PRO A 155 5.42 14.46 -2.63
CA PRO A 155 4.80 14.68 -3.93
C PRO A 155 3.68 15.73 -3.83
N THR A 156 3.50 16.47 -4.93
CA THR A 156 2.51 17.54 -5.08
C THR A 156 1.29 17.09 -5.86
#